data_AF-L7V5P8-F1
#
_entry.id   AF-L7V5P8-F1
#
_cell.length_a   1.000
_cell.length_b   1.000
_cell.length_c   1.000
_cell.angle_alpha   90.00
_cell.angle_beta   90.00
_cell.angle_gamma   90.00
#
_symmetry.space_group_name_H-M   'P 1'
#
loop_
_entity.id
_entity.type
_entity.pdbx_description
1 polymer ?
#
loop_
_entity_poly.entity_id
_entity_poly.type
_entity_poly.pdbx_seq_one_letter_code
_entity_poly.pdbx_strand_id
1 'polypeptide(L)'
;MSYAGDITPLEAWTMLRDNAAAVLVDVRTTAEWHFVGVPDLSSLGRDAIYIQWSTLDGRPNADFLTELQDAVAPAGSTAEGERPVVFLCRSGARSIGAAEAATAAGITPAYNVLDGFEGHLDAQGHRGVVGWRAVGLPWRQG
;
A
#
# COMPACT_ATOMS: atom_id res chain seq x y z
N MET A 1 -16.05 -2.44 10.13
CA MET A 1 -14.73 -2.49 9.49
C MET A 1 -13.72 -2.86 10.56
N SER A 2 -12.84 -3.81 10.27
CA SER A 2 -11.80 -4.34 11.15
C SER A 2 -10.47 -3.57 11.05
N TYR A 3 -10.37 -2.57 10.17
CA TYR A 3 -9.24 -1.66 9.97
C TYR A 3 -9.72 -0.20 9.90
N ALA A 4 -8.81 0.77 9.86
CA ALA A 4 -9.11 2.18 10.11
C ALA A 4 -9.94 2.86 9.01
N GLY A 5 -9.82 2.41 7.75
CA GLY A 5 -10.72 2.86 6.68
C GLY A 5 -10.17 2.72 5.27
N ASP A 6 -11.07 2.86 4.31
CA ASP A 6 -10.78 2.99 2.90
C ASP A 6 -10.47 4.45 2.56
N ILE A 7 -9.39 4.68 1.81
CA ILE A 7 -9.00 6.01 1.32
C ILE A 7 -8.66 5.97 -0.16
N THR A 8 -8.95 7.04 -0.88
CA THR A 8 -8.58 7.20 -2.29
C THR A 8 -7.05 7.33 -2.46
N PRO A 9 -6.50 7.16 -3.68
CA PRO A 9 -5.09 7.39 -3.92
C PRO A 9 -4.64 8.82 -3.54
N LEU A 10 -5.48 9.83 -3.78
CA LEU A 10 -5.17 11.22 -3.45
C LEU A 10 -5.14 11.48 -1.94
N GLU A 11 -6.06 10.85 -1.19
CA GLU A 11 -6.04 10.89 0.28
C GLU A 11 -4.83 10.15 0.85
N ALA A 12 -4.46 8.99 0.26
CA ALA A 12 -3.24 8.27 0.61
C ALA A 12 -2.00 9.14 0.40
N TRP A 13 -1.89 9.83 -0.75
CA TRP A 13 -0.79 10.76 -1.01
C TRP A 13 -0.76 11.92 -0.01
N THR A 14 -1.93 12.51 0.27
CA THR A 14 -2.07 13.60 1.24
C THR A 14 -1.61 13.16 2.63
N MET A 15 -2.03 11.98 3.08
CA MET A 15 -1.62 11.39 4.35
C MET A 15 -0.12 11.15 4.41
N LEU A 16 0.48 10.60 3.35
CA LEU A 16 1.93 10.38 3.28
C LEU A 16 2.69 11.70 3.31
N ARG A 17 2.23 12.72 2.59
CA ARG A 17 2.85 14.05 2.56
C ARG A 17 2.78 14.74 3.92
N ASP A 18 1.61 14.72 4.55
CA ASP A 18 1.32 15.52 5.75
C ASP A 18 1.77 14.82 7.05
N ASN A 19 2.00 13.50 7.00
CA ASN A 19 2.49 12.71 8.12
C ASN A 19 3.83 12.04 7.78
N ALA A 20 4.92 12.54 8.37
CA ALA A 20 6.27 12.00 8.19
C ALA A 20 6.43 10.56 8.72
N ALA A 21 5.61 10.15 9.69
CA ALA A 21 5.61 8.79 10.22
C ALA A 21 4.80 7.81 9.36
N ALA A 22 3.86 8.29 8.54
CA ALA A 22 3.04 7.43 7.68
C ALA A 22 3.90 6.69 6.65
N VAL A 23 3.55 5.43 6.40
CA VAL A 23 4.25 4.55 5.47
C VAL A 23 3.29 3.98 4.43
N LEU A 24 3.79 3.82 3.20
CA LEU A 24 3.11 3.13 2.12
C LEU A 24 3.69 1.72 1.99
N VAL A 25 2.83 0.71 2.06
CA VAL A 25 3.20 -0.69 1.85
C VAL A 25 2.57 -1.15 0.54
N ASP A 26 3.41 -1.36 -0.48
CA ASP A 26 3.00 -1.94 -1.75
C ASP A 26 2.98 -3.47 -1.60
N VAL A 27 1.77 -4.03 -1.60
CA VAL A 27 1.52 -5.46 -1.37
C VAL A 27 1.30 -6.27 -2.64
N ARG A 28 1.59 -5.65 -3.79
CA ARG A 28 1.58 -6.33 -5.10
C ARG A 28 2.73 -7.33 -5.20
N THR A 29 2.72 -8.14 -6.26
CA THR A 29 3.80 -9.10 -6.48
C THR A 29 5.05 -8.43 -7.04
N THR A 30 6.19 -9.10 -6.93
CA THR A 30 7.44 -8.67 -7.57
C THR A 30 7.31 -8.50 -9.09
N ALA A 31 6.50 -9.33 -9.75
CA ALA A 31 6.21 -9.17 -11.17
C ALA A 31 5.40 -7.90 -11.45
N GLU A 32 4.43 -7.55 -10.61
CA GLU A 32 3.69 -6.29 -10.73
C GLU A 32 4.65 -5.10 -10.54
N TRP A 33 5.54 -5.11 -9.55
CA TRP A 33 6.54 -4.05 -9.36
C TRP A 33 7.44 -3.87 -10.58
N HIS A 34 7.95 -4.98 -11.14
CA HIS A 34 8.89 -4.94 -12.26
C HIS A 34 8.23 -4.56 -13.59
N PHE A 35 7.10 -5.19 -13.94
CA PHE A 35 6.48 -5.05 -15.26
C PHE A 35 5.45 -3.93 -15.35
N VAL A 36 4.93 -3.43 -14.22
CA VAL A 36 3.94 -2.33 -14.19
C VAL A 36 4.55 -1.03 -13.66
N GLY A 37 5.53 -1.12 -12.76
CA GLY A 37 6.11 0.00 -12.04
C GLY A 37 5.58 0.13 -10.61
N VAL A 38 6.12 1.10 -9.88
CA VAL A 38 5.93 1.32 -8.44
C VAL A 38 5.61 2.78 -8.12
N PRO A 39 4.88 3.05 -7.01
CA PRO A 39 4.71 4.42 -6.51
C PRO A 39 6.07 5.06 -6.20
N ASP A 40 6.23 6.34 -6.51
CA ASP A 40 7.47 7.08 -6.29
C ASP A 40 7.27 8.10 -5.16
N LEU A 41 7.88 7.84 -4.01
CA LEU A 41 7.80 8.72 -2.84
C LEU A 41 9.04 9.60 -2.68
N SER A 42 9.94 9.66 -3.67
CA SER A 42 11.20 10.42 -3.59
C SER A 42 11.00 11.91 -3.33
N SER A 43 9.93 12.50 -3.87
CA SER A 43 9.54 13.90 -3.58
C SER A 43 9.16 14.15 -2.10
N LEU A 44 8.85 13.08 -1.35
CA LEU A 44 8.59 13.09 0.09
C LEU A 44 9.80 12.65 0.91
N GLY A 45 10.97 12.43 0.27
CA GLY A 45 12.21 11.99 0.91
C GLY A 45 12.17 10.58 1.49
N ARG A 46 11.30 9.70 0.96
CA ARG A 46 11.03 8.36 1.50
C ARG A 46 10.83 7.35 0.37
N ASP A 47 10.89 6.07 0.72
CA ASP A 47 10.59 4.95 -0.16
C ASP A 47 9.32 4.21 0.31
N ALA A 48 8.61 3.59 -0.62
CA ALA A 48 7.57 2.63 -0.29
C ALA A 48 8.20 1.33 0.26
N ILE A 49 7.49 0.66 1.14
CA ILE A 49 7.84 -0.67 1.66
C ILE A 49 7.23 -1.72 0.72
N TYR A 50 8.00 -2.73 0.34
CA TYR A 50 7.59 -3.74 -0.63
C TYR A 50 7.47 -5.12 0.04
N ILE A 51 6.24 -5.56 0.27
CA ILE A 51 5.95 -6.81 0.99
C ILE A 51 4.77 -7.50 0.31
N GLN A 52 5.02 -8.60 -0.39
CA GLN A 52 3.98 -9.27 -1.17
C GLN A 52 2.88 -9.82 -0.24
N TRP A 53 1.61 -9.46 -0.47
CA TRP A 53 0.48 -10.10 0.23
C TRP A 53 0.29 -11.56 -0.22
N SER A 54 0.55 -11.80 -1.51
CA SER A 54 0.51 -13.13 -2.10
C SER A 54 1.75 -13.33 -2.96
N THR A 55 2.26 -14.55 -2.95
CA THR A 55 3.38 -14.98 -3.79
C THR A 55 2.99 -14.94 -5.27
N LEU A 56 3.99 -15.04 -6.15
CA LEU A 56 3.79 -14.99 -7.59
C LEU A 56 2.87 -16.12 -8.12
N ASP A 57 2.86 -17.28 -7.46
CA ASP A 57 1.97 -18.41 -7.75
C ASP A 57 0.57 -18.28 -7.12
N GLY A 58 0.26 -17.13 -6.51
CA GLY A 58 -1.06 -16.79 -5.99
C GLY A 58 -1.36 -17.37 -4.61
N ARG A 59 -0.35 -17.88 -3.89
CA ARG A 59 -0.52 -18.36 -2.51
C ARG A 59 -0.38 -17.20 -1.53
N PRO A 60 -1.00 -17.26 -0.34
CA PRO A 60 -0.73 -16.29 0.71
C PRO A 60 0.77 -16.30 1.08
N ASN A 61 1.34 -15.12 1.31
CA ASN A 61 2.68 -15.02 1.89
C ASN A 61 2.59 -15.33 3.39
N ALA A 62 3.13 -16.46 3.83
CA ALA A 62 3.10 -16.89 5.23
C ALA A 62 3.91 -15.96 6.15
N ASP A 63 4.90 -15.27 5.59
CA ASP A 63 5.81 -14.40 6.33
C ASP A 63 5.36 -12.93 6.32
N PHE A 64 4.23 -12.60 5.68
CA PHE A 64 3.75 -11.22 5.50
C PHE A 64 3.74 -10.41 6.79
N LEU A 65 3.19 -10.96 7.88
CA LEU A 65 3.10 -10.23 9.15
C LEU A 65 4.47 -10.02 9.79
N THR A 66 5.37 -11.00 9.70
CA THR A 66 6.74 -10.89 10.20
C THR A 66 7.50 -9.82 9.42
N GLU A 67 7.46 -9.88 8.08
CA GLU A 67 8.07 -8.87 7.20
C GLU A 67 7.52 -7.47 7.48
N LEU A 68 6.20 -7.35 7.68
CA LEU A 68 5.55 -6.09 7.99
C LEU A 68 6.00 -5.54 9.35
N GLN A 69 6.02 -6.38 10.38
CA GLN A 69 6.49 -6.00 11.70
C GLN A 69 7.94 -5.54 11.64
N ASP A 70 8.84 -6.27 10.99
CA ASP A 70 10.25 -5.89 10.86
C ASP A 70 10.44 -4.59 10.08
N ALA A 71 9.58 -4.29 9.11
CA ALA A 71 9.64 -3.05 8.35
C ALA A 71 9.07 -1.84 9.12
N VAL A 72 8.05 -2.05 9.95
CA VAL A 72 7.36 -0.95 10.67
C VAL A 72 7.81 -0.75 12.12
N ALA A 73 8.34 -1.80 12.77
CA ALA A 73 8.81 -1.80 14.16
C ALA A 73 10.08 -0.98 14.46
N PRO A 74 11.04 -0.77 13.54
CA PRO A 74 12.24 0.02 13.81
C PRO A 74 11.94 1.48 14.21
N ALA A 75 10.70 1.94 14.06
CA ALA A 75 10.27 3.23 14.54
C ALA A 75 8.93 3.20 15.31
N GLY A 76 8.56 2.01 15.83
CA GLY A 76 7.35 1.72 16.63
C GLY A 76 7.40 2.20 18.09
N SER A 77 8.21 3.21 18.39
CA SER A 77 8.22 3.90 19.67
C SER A 77 8.66 5.34 19.45
N THR A 78 7.94 6.08 18.60
CA THR A 78 7.93 7.53 18.80
C THR A 78 6.99 7.78 19.97
N ALA A 79 7.44 8.51 20.98
CA ALA A 79 6.67 8.81 22.19
C ALA A 79 5.42 9.69 21.93
N GLU A 80 4.96 9.82 20.67
CA GLU A 80 4.06 10.88 20.22
C GLU A 80 2.89 10.43 19.32
N GLY A 81 2.72 9.14 18.97
CA GLY A 81 1.47 8.72 18.33
C GLY A 81 1.50 7.43 17.51
N GLU A 82 0.31 7.06 17.01
CA GLU A 82 0.11 5.94 16.10
C GLU A 82 0.74 6.23 14.72
N ARG A 83 1.23 5.19 14.04
CA ARG A 83 1.83 5.28 12.70
C ARG A 83 0.82 4.82 11.65
N PRO A 84 0.31 5.70 10.77
CA PRO A 84 -0.53 5.26 9.68
C PRO A 84 0.21 4.33 8.72
N VAL A 85 -0.38 3.17 8.45
CA VAL A 85 0.12 2.21 7.47
C VAL A 85 -0.89 2.10 6.34
N VAL A 86 -0.46 2.48 5.14
CA VAL A 86 -1.31 2.57 3.96
C VAL A 86 -0.98 1.42 3.02
N PHE A 87 -1.96 0.57 2.72
CA PHE A 87 -1.76 -0.64 1.91
C PHE A 87 -2.22 -0.42 0.47
N LEU A 88 -1.31 -0.63 -0.47
CA LEU A 88 -1.56 -0.49 -1.90
C LEU A 88 -1.48 -1.85 -2.59
N CYS A 89 -2.54 -2.24 -3.31
CA CYS A 89 -2.48 -3.35 -4.26
C CYS A 89 -2.78 -2.86 -5.69
N ARG A 90 -3.05 -3.77 -6.64
CA ARG A 90 -3.39 -3.39 -8.01
C ARG A 90 -4.68 -2.60 -8.14
N SER A 91 -5.73 -2.99 -7.41
CA SER A 91 -7.09 -2.47 -7.62
C SER A 91 -7.90 -2.37 -6.32
N GLY A 92 -7.26 -2.12 -5.19
CA GLY A 92 -7.90 -1.95 -3.87
C GLY A 92 -8.50 -3.19 -3.18
N ALA A 93 -8.46 -4.38 -3.80
CA ALA A 93 -9.11 -5.58 -3.24
C ALA A 93 -8.22 -6.39 -2.28
N ARG A 94 -7.00 -6.75 -2.71
CA ARG A 94 -6.08 -7.58 -1.90
C ARG A 94 -5.54 -6.83 -0.68
N SER A 95 -5.43 -5.51 -0.80
CA SER A 95 -4.95 -4.61 0.25
C SER A 95 -5.90 -4.51 1.44
N ILE A 96 -7.18 -4.88 1.29
CA ILE A 96 -8.11 -5.02 2.42
C ILE A 96 -7.59 -6.08 3.39
N GLY A 97 -7.28 -7.29 2.91
CA GLY A 97 -6.78 -8.37 3.75
C GLY A 97 -5.47 -8.02 4.46
N ALA A 98 -4.59 -7.27 3.77
CA ALA A 98 -3.36 -6.75 4.37
C ALA A 98 -3.64 -5.76 5.52
N ALA A 99 -4.58 -4.82 5.33
CA ALA A 99 -4.98 -3.85 6.35
C ALA A 99 -5.67 -4.52 7.56
N GLU A 100 -6.50 -5.54 7.31
CA GLU A 100 -7.14 -6.35 8.35
C GLU A 100 -6.10 -7.13 9.16
N ALA A 101 -5.16 -7.80 8.49
CA ALA A 101 -4.09 -8.54 9.15
C ALA A 101 -3.18 -7.63 9.99
N ALA A 102 -2.82 -6.46 9.46
CA ALA A 102 -2.06 -5.45 10.19
C ALA A 102 -2.80 -4.99 11.45
N THR A 103 -4.09 -4.68 11.32
CA THR A 103 -4.91 -4.24 12.46
C THR A 103 -5.04 -5.34 13.51
N ALA A 104 -5.25 -6.60 13.10
CA ALA A 104 -5.32 -7.74 14.00
C ALA A 104 -4.00 -7.98 14.75
N ALA A 105 -2.86 -7.58 14.16
CA ALA A 105 -1.54 -7.61 14.78
C ALA A 105 -1.22 -6.35 15.61
N GLY A 106 -2.16 -5.41 15.76
CA GLY A 106 -1.97 -4.15 16.51
C GLY A 106 -1.25 -3.05 15.74
N ILE A 107 -0.92 -3.26 14.46
CA ILE A 107 -0.30 -2.25 13.60
C ILE A 107 -1.41 -1.32 13.10
N THR A 108 -1.56 -0.18 13.76
CA THR A 108 -2.67 0.76 13.56
C THR A 108 -2.21 2.22 13.56
N PRO A 109 -2.93 3.13 12.86
CA PRO A 109 -4.10 2.85 12.02
C PRO A 109 -3.71 2.30 10.64
N ALA A 110 -4.41 1.25 10.18
CA ALA A 110 -4.20 0.64 8.87
C ALA A 110 -5.27 1.07 7.86
N TYR A 111 -4.86 1.49 6.67
CA TYR A 111 -5.74 1.98 5.61
C TYR A 111 -5.60 1.17 4.32
N ASN A 112 -6.72 1.00 3.61
CA ASN A 112 -6.74 0.42 2.26
C ASN A 112 -6.81 1.52 1.21
N VAL A 113 -5.96 1.46 0.18
CA VAL A 113 -6.06 2.38 -0.97
C VAL A 113 -7.08 1.87 -1.98
N LEU A 114 -8.22 2.55 -2.05
CA LEU A 114 -9.25 2.36 -3.08
C LEU A 114 -8.66 2.52 -4.48
N ASP A 115 -9.20 1.75 -5.42
CA ASP A 115 -8.73 1.64 -6.81
C ASP A 115 -7.27 1.16 -6.97
N GLY A 116 -6.48 1.07 -5.89
CA GLY A 116 -5.10 0.62 -5.93
C GLY A 116 -4.22 1.40 -6.91
N PHE A 117 -3.22 0.71 -7.47
CA PHE A 117 -2.24 1.32 -8.36
C PHE A 117 -2.74 1.49 -9.81
N GLU A 118 -3.47 0.50 -10.32
CA GLU A 118 -3.91 0.43 -11.72
C GLU A 118 -5.42 0.55 -11.92
N GLY A 119 -6.22 0.50 -10.85
CA GLY A 119 -7.67 0.50 -10.98
C GLY A 119 -8.26 -0.83 -11.39
N HIS A 120 -9.59 -0.89 -11.40
CA HIS A 120 -10.35 -2.00 -11.98
C HIS A 120 -10.24 -2.02 -13.52
N LEU A 121 -10.71 -3.10 -14.14
CA LEU A 121 -10.87 -3.13 -15.60
C LEU A 121 -12.09 -2.29 -15.98
N ASP A 122 -11.96 -1.47 -17.01
CA ASP A 122 -13.09 -0.78 -17.63
C ASP A 122 -13.93 -1.74 -18.51
N ALA A 123 -14.97 -1.19 -19.16
CA ALA A 123 -15.84 -1.96 -20.03
C ALA A 123 -15.16 -2.51 -21.30
N GLN A 124 -13.96 -2.01 -21.62
CA GLN A 124 -13.13 -2.45 -22.75
C GLN A 124 -12.04 -3.43 -22.31
N GLY A 125 -11.93 -3.74 -21.01
CA GLY A 125 -10.90 -4.63 -20.49
C GLY A 125 -9.54 -3.96 -20.30
N HIS A 126 -9.51 -2.63 -20.17
CA HIS A 126 -8.28 -1.88 -19.88
C HIS A 126 -8.21 -1.44 -18.42
N ARG A 127 -6.99 -1.38 -17.88
CA ARG A 127 -6.68 -0.73 -16.60
C ARG A 127 -6.10 0.65 -16.85
N GLY A 128 -5.95 1.43 -15.79
CA GLY A 128 -5.38 2.78 -15.85
C GLY A 128 -6.42 3.89 -16.06
N VAL A 129 -7.71 3.57 -15.92
CA VAL A 129 -8.80 4.56 -15.93
C VAL A 129 -9.00 5.18 -14.54
N VAL A 130 -8.70 4.43 -13.48
CA VAL A 130 -8.72 4.85 -12.07
C VAL A 130 -7.48 4.32 -11.35
N GLY A 131 -7.27 4.72 -10.09
CA GLY A 131 -6.13 4.32 -9.28
C GLY A 131 -4.94 5.29 -9.38
N TRP A 132 -3.90 5.00 -8.60
CA TRP A 132 -2.73 5.86 -8.37
C TRP A 132 -2.14 6.48 -9.64
N ARG A 133 -1.89 5.65 -10.67
CA ARG A 133 -1.34 6.12 -11.94
C ARG A 133 -2.31 7.01 -12.71
N ALA A 134 -3.59 6.64 -12.73
CA ALA A 134 -4.61 7.34 -13.51
C ALA A 134 -4.86 8.76 -12.98
N VAL A 135 -4.78 8.94 -11.65
CA VAL A 135 -4.91 10.26 -11.01
C VAL A 135 -3.62 11.09 -11.04
N GLY A 136 -2.57 10.60 -11.73
CA GLY A 136 -1.32 11.35 -11.95
C GLY A 136 -0.40 11.46 -10.74
N LEU A 137 -0.57 10.60 -9.72
CA LEU A 137 0.35 10.57 -8.59
C LEU A 137 1.72 10.02 -9.01
N PRO A 138 2.83 10.48 -8.40
CA PRO A 138 4.17 10.06 -8.80
C PRO A 138 4.36 8.53 -8.79
N TRP A 139 4.90 8.01 -9.88
CA TRP A 139 5.22 6.61 -10.07
C TRP A 139 6.34 6.46 -11.08
N ARG A 140 7.04 5.32 -11.05
CA ARG A 140 8.12 5.03 -11.99
C ARG A 140 8.13 3.58 -12.42
N GLN A 141 8.66 3.36 -13.61
CA GLN A 141 8.95 2.06 -14.19
C GLN A 141 10.31 2.14 -14.86
N GLY A 142 11.26 1.32 -14.43
CA GLY A 142 12.64 1.36 -14.89
C GLY A 142 13.54 0.48 -14.05
#